data_AF-A0A8T4KUD5-F1
#
_entry.id   AF-A0A8T4KUD5-F1
#
_cell.length_a   1.000
_cell.length_b   1.000
_cell.length_c   1.000
_cell.angle_alpha   90.00
_cell.angle_beta   90.00
_cell.angle_gamma   90.00
#
_symmetry.space_group_name_H-M   'P 1'
#
loop_
_entity.id
_entity.type
_entity.pdbx_description
1 polymer ?
#
loop_
_entity_poly.entity_id
_entity_poly.type
_entity_poly.pdbx_seq_one_letter_code
_entity_poly.pdbx_strand_id
1 'polypeptide(L)'
;MKGVSLPVNAVIIIALAAVVLLVLSTFFLMGTGPSMSNIEAQRVFEEQCPKIKCEKFVTPGTPAFGGLYKNFFDACQRLYGISGTDSEKSKCFFYCNCGALTSECNTDCTICKNFPVDKERCFAELEKKHGLGCKNSCF
;
A
#
# COMPACT_ATOMS: atom_id res chain seq x y z
N MET A 1 -5.28 55.37 -34.67
CA MET A 1 -4.96 54.43 -33.58
C MET A 1 -3.44 54.38 -33.47
N LYS A 2 -2.85 54.89 -32.38
CA LYS A 2 -1.39 54.82 -32.20
C LYS A 2 -1.06 53.43 -31.69
N GLY A 3 -0.48 52.60 -32.55
CA GLY A 3 0.03 51.29 -32.16
C GLY A 3 1.17 51.47 -31.16
N VAL A 4 1.01 50.92 -29.96
CA VAL A 4 2.08 50.85 -28.97
C VAL A 4 3.05 49.80 -29.49
N SER A 5 4.14 50.22 -30.14
CA SER A 5 5.22 49.30 -30.47
C SER A 5 5.96 48.99 -29.16
N LEU A 6 5.82 47.76 -28.68
CA LEU A 6 6.65 47.32 -27.57
C LEU A 6 8.09 47.16 -28.09
N PRO A 7 9.09 47.65 -27.34
CA PRO A 7 10.48 47.40 -27.66
C PRO A 7 10.74 45.90 -27.68
N VAL A 8 11.49 45.42 -28.68
CA VAL A 8 11.74 43.99 -28.94
C VAL A 8 12.25 43.26 -27.69
N ASN A 9 13.09 43.93 -26.88
CA ASN A 9 13.60 43.38 -25.63
C ASN A 9 12.48 43.04 -24.61
N ALA A 10 11.42 43.84 -24.56
CA ALA A 10 10.28 43.57 -23.67
C ALA A 10 9.50 42.33 -24.14
N VAL A 11 9.33 42.16 -25.45
CA VAL A 11 8.65 41.00 -26.04
C VAL A 11 9.40 39.71 -25.70
N ILE A 12 10.73 39.73 -25.78
CA ILE A 12 11.57 38.57 -25.43
C ILE A 12 11.41 38.20 -23.95
N ILE A 13 11.45 39.18 -23.04
CA ILE A 13 11.31 38.93 -21.60
C ILE A 13 9.94 38.34 -21.27
N ILE A 14 8.86 38.88 -21.88
CA ILE A 14 7.49 38.38 -21.68
C ILE A 14 7.36 36.94 -22.20
N ALA A 15 7.93 36.64 -23.37
CA ALA A 15 7.91 35.29 -23.92
C ALA A 15 8.65 34.29 -23.02
N LEU A 16 9.82 34.69 -22.50
CA LEU A 16 10.64 33.84 -21.64
C LEU A 16 9.95 33.59 -20.28
N ALA A 17 9.33 34.62 -19.70
CA ALA A 17 8.52 34.49 -18.49
C ALA A 17 7.33 33.55 -18.68
N ALA A 18 6.63 33.63 -19.83
CA ALA A 18 5.51 32.74 -20.14
C ALA A 18 5.96 31.27 -20.24
N VAL A 19 7.11 30.99 -20.86
CA VAL A 19 7.68 29.64 -20.95
C VAL A 19 8.04 29.09 -19.56
N VAL A 20 8.69 29.90 -18.73
CA VAL A 20 9.05 29.50 -17.36
C VAL A 20 7.80 29.20 -16.53
N LEU A 21 6.76 30.03 -16.63
CA LEU A 21 5.49 29.80 -15.93
C LEU A 21 4.79 28.51 -16.38
N LEU A 22 4.83 28.19 -17.69
CA LEU A 22 4.28 26.93 -18.20
C LEU A 22 5.04 25.73 -17.62
N VAL A 23 6.38 25.76 -17.60
CA VAL A 23 7.19 24.68 -17.04
C VAL A 23 6.94 24.52 -15.54
N LEU A 24 6.83 25.62 -14.79
CA LEU A 24 6.50 25.55 -13.37
C LEU A 24 5.10 24.97 -13.15
N SER A 25 4.11 25.35 -13.97
CA SER A 25 2.74 24.83 -13.86
C SER A 25 2.68 23.31 -14.06
N THR A 26 3.44 22.76 -15.02
CA THR A 26 3.48 21.31 -15.25
C THR A 26 4.21 20.58 -14.12
N PHE A 27 5.28 21.17 -13.58
CA PHE A 27 5.96 20.63 -12.40
C PHE A 27 5.06 20.57 -11.17
N PHE A 28 4.29 21.62 -10.89
CA PHE A 28 3.33 21.59 -9.78
C PHE A 28 2.23 20.57 -10.02
N LEU A 29 1.68 20.48 -11.23
CA LEU A 29 0.65 19.49 -11.57
C LEU A 29 1.15 18.04 -11.46
N MET A 30 2.42 17.77 -11.80
CA MET A 30 3.03 16.44 -11.68
C MET A 30 3.49 16.13 -10.24
N GLY A 31 3.89 17.15 -9.47
CA GLY A 31 4.39 17.01 -8.10
C GLY A 31 3.31 16.88 -7.03
N THR A 32 2.07 17.30 -7.33
CA THR A 32 0.93 17.19 -6.40
C THR A 32 0.12 15.91 -6.58
N GLY A 33 0.78 14.78 -6.85
CA GLY A 33 0.16 13.50 -6.50
C GLY A 33 -0.11 13.51 -4.98
N PRO A 34 -1.25 12.99 -4.49
CA PRO A 34 -1.50 12.88 -3.05
C PRO A 34 -0.40 12.02 -2.44
N SER A 35 0.67 12.68 -1.98
CA SER A 35 1.79 12.01 -1.33
C SER A 35 1.34 11.75 0.10
N MET A 36 0.65 10.63 0.25
CA MET A 36 0.30 10.12 1.57
C MET A 36 1.59 10.07 2.39
N SER A 37 1.61 10.82 3.50
CA SER A 37 2.75 10.83 4.40
C SER A 37 2.91 9.44 5.03
N ASN A 38 4.11 9.04 5.46
CA ASN A 38 4.30 7.73 6.08
C ASN A 38 3.44 7.55 7.33
N ILE A 39 3.23 8.62 8.10
CA ILE A 39 2.38 8.62 9.30
C ILE A 39 0.92 8.39 8.92
N GLU A 40 0.44 9.07 7.88
CA GLU A 40 -0.93 8.91 7.39
C GLU A 40 -1.16 7.54 6.76
N ALA A 41 -0.17 7.04 6.02
CA ALA A 41 -0.18 5.69 5.47
C ALA A 41 -0.27 4.66 6.59
N GLN A 42 0.53 4.79 7.64
CA GLN A 42 0.48 3.88 8.79
C GLN A 42 -0.87 3.93 9.49
N ARG A 43 -1.43 5.12 9.73
CA ARG A 43 -2.75 5.28 10.34
C ARG A 43 -3.84 4.62 9.51
N VAL A 44 -3.87 4.89 8.19
CA VAL A 44 -4.85 4.31 7.27
C VAL A 44 -4.71 2.80 7.21
N PHE A 45 -3.49 2.29 7.16
CA PHE A 45 -3.20 0.86 7.15
C PHE A 45 -3.70 0.19 8.44
N GLU A 46 -3.37 0.71 9.62
CA GLU A 46 -3.79 0.17 10.91
C GLU A 46 -5.30 0.29 11.15
N GLU A 47 -5.96 1.33 10.63
CA GLU A 47 -7.41 1.52 10.78
C GLU A 47 -8.22 0.60 9.86
N GLN A 48 -7.74 0.38 8.63
CA GLN A 48 -8.43 -0.42 7.62
C GLN A 48 -8.16 -1.91 7.80
N CYS A 49 -6.96 -2.27 8.25
CA CYS A 49 -6.54 -3.65 8.41
C CYS A 49 -7.51 -4.53 9.23
N PRO A 50 -7.95 -4.14 10.45
CA PRO A 50 -8.90 -4.93 11.24
C PRO A 50 -10.32 -4.97 10.65
N LYS A 51 -10.66 -4.03 9.75
CA LYS A 51 -11.96 -3.97 9.06
C LYS A 51 -12.00 -4.90 7.85
N ILE A 52 -10.84 -5.30 7.33
CA ILE A 52 -10.72 -6.25 6.24
C ILE A 52 -10.93 -7.65 6.81
N LYS A 53 -12.09 -8.25 6.49
CA LYS A 53 -12.34 -9.66 6.82
C LYS A 53 -11.47 -10.55 5.95
N CYS A 54 -10.46 -11.15 6.56
CA CYS A 54 -9.46 -12.00 5.92
C CYS A 54 -10.01 -13.31 5.32
N GLU A 55 -11.30 -13.62 5.52
CA GLU A 55 -11.94 -14.90 5.20
C GLU A 55 -12.05 -15.24 3.69
N LYS A 56 -11.75 -14.33 2.76
CA LYS A 56 -12.03 -14.56 1.31
C LYS A 56 -10.96 -14.10 0.32
N PHE A 57 -9.83 -13.56 0.76
CA PHE A 57 -8.90 -12.86 -0.13
C PHE A 57 -7.63 -13.64 -0.42
N VAL A 58 -7.77 -14.80 -1.08
CA VAL A 58 -6.62 -15.49 -1.68
C VAL A 58 -7.00 -16.11 -3.03
N THR A 59 -7.32 -15.27 -4.01
CA THR A 59 -7.02 -15.60 -5.42
C THR A 59 -6.80 -14.30 -6.22
N PRO A 60 -5.70 -14.19 -6.98
CA PRO A 60 -5.53 -13.14 -7.98
C PRO A 60 -6.74 -13.15 -8.93
N GLY A 61 -7.38 -12.00 -9.15
CA GLY A 61 -8.55 -11.86 -10.03
C GLY A 61 -9.92 -11.81 -9.36
N THR A 62 -10.01 -11.78 -8.02
CA THR A 62 -11.27 -11.52 -7.33
C THR A 62 -11.68 -10.04 -7.44
N PRO A 63 -12.96 -9.71 -7.69
CA PRO A 63 -13.41 -8.32 -7.91
C PRO A 63 -13.27 -7.39 -6.69
N ALA A 64 -12.85 -7.91 -5.54
CA ALA A 64 -12.60 -7.14 -4.32
C ALA A 64 -11.40 -6.18 -4.39
N PHE A 65 -10.58 -6.27 -5.44
CA PHE A 65 -9.54 -5.28 -5.75
C PHE A 65 -10.13 -3.96 -6.30
N GLY A 66 -11.43 -3.92 -6.61
CA GLY A 66 -12.11 -2.74 -7.15
C GLY A 66 -12.50 -1.73 -6.08
N GLY A 67 -11.76 -0.63 -5.97
CA GLY A 67 -12.16 0.66 -5.37
C GLY A 67 -12.34 0.72 -3.85
N LEU A 68 -12.87 -0.35 -3.22
CA LEU A 68 -13.28 -0.35 -1.81
C LEU A 68 -12.12 -0.13 -0.84
N TYR A 69 -10.94 -0.64 -1.20
CA TYR A 69 -9.72 -0.62 -0.38
C TYR A 69 -8.63 0.25 -1.01
N LYS A 70 -8.99 1.21 -1.87
CA LYS A 70 -8.01 2.06 -2.57
C LYS A 70 -7.03 2.73 -1.60
N ASN A 71 -7.55 3.32 -0.52
CA ASN A 71 -6.72 3.99 0.48
C ASN A 71 -5.83 3.01 1.26
N PHE A 72 -6.30 1.78 1.49
CA PHE A 72 -5.50 0.72 2.11
C PHE A 72 -4.34 0.28 1.21
N PHE A 73 -4.58 0.10 -0.09
CA PHE A 73 -3.52 -0.23 -1.05
C PHE A 73 -2.56 0.93 -1.27
N ASP A 74 -3.05 2.17 -1.34
CA ASP A 74 -2.22 3.38 -1.46
C ASP A 74 -1.30 3.51 -0.22
N ALA A 75 -1.85 3.26 0.98
CA ALA A 75 -1.09 3.22 2.23
C ALA A 75 -0.06 2.08 2.27
N CYS A 76 -0.46 0.88 1.89
CA CYS A 76 0.41 -0.29 1.84
C CYS A 76 1.55 -0.13 0.81
N GLN A 77 1.26 0.41 -0.37
CA GLN A 77 2.25 0.76 -1.39
C GLN A 77 3.25 1.77 -0.84
N ARG A 78 2.77 2.77 -0.08
CA ARG A 78 3.63 3.77 0.55
C ARG A 78 4.56 3.18 1.61
N LEU A 79 4.04 2.28 2.45
CA LEU A 79 4.79 1.68 3.56
C LEU A 79 5.78 0.60 3.10
N TYR A 80 5.39 -0.24 2.13
CA TYR A 80 6.12 -1.45 1.76
C TYR A 80 6.67 -1.43 0.33
N GLY A 81 6.51 -0.31 -0.40
CA GLY A 81 7.12 -0.12 -1.72
C GLY A 81 6.53 -1.02 -2.81
N ILE A 82 5.23 -1.31 -2.73
CA ILE A 82 4.55 -2.27 -3.60
C ILE A 82 4.15 -1.58 -4.92
N SER A 83 4.38 -2.20 -6.09
CA SER A 83 4.19 -1.50 -7.39
C SER A 83 2.73 -1.30 -7.82
N GLY A 84 1.76 -1.83 -7.06
CA GLY A 84 0.33 -1.64 -7.33
C GLY A 84 -0.28 -2.59 -8.37
N THR A 85 0.45 -3.62 -8.81
CA THR A 85 -0.13 -4.72 -9.60
C THR A 85 -1.05 -5.58 -8.74
N ASP A 86 -2.06 -6.24 -9.32
CA ASP A 86 -3.02 -7.02 -8.52
C ASP A 86 -2.39 -8.21 -7.78
N SER A 87 -1.37 -8.83 -8.39
CA SER A 87 -0.55 -9.85 -7.74
C SER A 87 0.16 -9.28 -6.51
N GLU A 88 0.69 -8.07 -6.59
CA GLU A 88 1.39 -7.47 -5.47
C GLU A 88 0.49 -6.82 -4.44
N LYS A 89 -0.70 -6.32 -4.81
CA LYS A 89 -1.74 -5.90 -3.87
C LYS A 89 -2.13 -7.02 -2.92
N SER A 90 -2.04 -8.28 -3.35
CA SER A 90 -2.27 -9.43 -2.45
C SER A 90 -1.30 -9.46 -1.27
N LYS A 91 -0.05 -8.97 -1.44
CA LYS A 91 0.96 -8.86 -0.39
C LYS A 91 0.54 -7.91 0.74
N CYS A 92 -0.31 -6.91 0.46
CA CYS A 92 -0.84 -6.01 1.49
C CYS A 92 -1.67 -6.73 2.54
N PHE A 93 -2.42 -7.75 2.14
CA PHE A 93 -3.20 -8.56 3.08
C PHE A 93 -2.28 -9.41 3.97
N PHE A 94 -1.14 -9.87 3.46
CA PHE A 94 -0.13 -10.53 4.29
C PHE A 94 0.44 -9.59 5.36
N TYR A 95 0.77 -8.35 5.00
CA TYR A 95 1.22 -7.33 5.97
C TYR A 95 0.15 -6.95 6.99
N CYS A 96 -1.12 -7.05 6.59
CA CYS A 96 -2.26 -6.89 7.48
C CYS A 96 -2.54 -8.14 8.36
N ASN A 97 -1.63 -9.13 8.34
CA ASN A 97 -1.78 -10.36 9.10
C ASN A 97 -3.05 -11.15 8.74
N CYS A 98 -3.64 -10.91 7.55
CA CYS A 98 -4.76 -11.69 7.06
C CYS A 98 -4.39 -13.12 6.66
N GLY A 99 -3.11 -13.46 6.65
CA GLY A 99 -2.64 -14.84 6.61
C GLY A 99 -2.46 -15.49 7.99
N ALA A 100 -2.84 -14.84 9.10
CA ALA A 100 -2.38 -15.25 10.44
C ALA A 100 -3.46 -15.54 11.50
N LEU A 101 -4.74 -15.25 11.30
CA LEU A 101 -5.71 -15.35 12.42
C LEU A 101 -7.06 -15.91 11.98
N THR A 102 -7.06 -17.14 11.47
CA THR A 102 -8.25 -17.99 11.66
C THR A 102 -8.25 -18.46 13.11
N SER A 103 -9.43 -18.68 13.72
CA SER A 103 -9.53 -19.30 15.06
C SER A 103 -8.78 -20.64 15.13
N GLU A 104 -8.66 -21.32 14.00
CA GLU A 104 -7.89 -22.55 13.82
C GLU A 104 -6.37 -22.32 13.97
N CYS A 105 -5.82 -21.26 13.37
CA CYS A 105 -4.42 -20.89 13.59
C CYS A 105 -4.15 -20.64 15.08
N ASN A 106 -4.98 -19.84 15.76
CA ASN A 106 -4.81 -19.59 17.20
C ASN A 106 -4.89 -20.86 18.05
N THR A 107 -5.76 -21.80 17.67
CA THR A 107 -5.92 -23.08 18.37
C THR A 107 -4.69 -23.97 18.14
N ASP A 108 -4.29 -24.16 16.89
CA ASP A 108 -3.12 -24.96 16.50
C ASP A 108 -1.81 -24.35 17.07
N CYS A 109 -1.74 -23.02 17.12
CA CYS A 109 -0.67 -22.24 17.74
C CYS A 109 -0.57 -22.50 19.25
N THR A 110 -1.71 -22.47 19.95
CA THR A 110 -1.79 -22.75 21.39
C THR A 110 -1.38 -24.20 21.69
N ILE A 111 -1.75 -25.14 20.82
CA ILE A 111 -1.33 -26.53 20.90
C ILE A 111 0.20 -26.64 20.74
N CYS A 112 0.79 -26.03 19.69
CA CYS A 112 2.25 -26.08 19.49
C CYS A 112 3.05 -25.32 20.57
N LYS A 113 2.46 -24.31 21.22
CA LYS A 113 3.10 -23.55 22.30
C LYS A 113 3.13 -24.32 23.63
N ASN A 114 2.01 -24.96 23.97
CA ASN A 114 1.82 -25.62 25.26
C ASN A 114 2.17 -27.12 25.25
N PHE A 115 2.20 -27.77 24.08
CA PHE A 115 2.35 -29.23 23.98
C PHE A 115 3.21 -29.71 22.80
N PRO A 116 4.56 -29.61 22.84
CA PRO A 116 5.25 -30.67 22.11
C PRO A 116 6.59 -31.13 22.67
N VAL A 117 6.80 -32.42 22.42
CA VAL A 117 8.07 -33.15 22.47
C VAL A 117 9.01 -32.70 21.31
N ASP A 118 8.47 -31.97 20.32
CA ASP A 118 9.21 -31.44 19.16
C ASP A 118 8.57 -30.14 18.59
N LYS A 119 8.95 -28.97 19.13
CA LYS A 119 8.39 -27.66 18.79
C LYS A 119 8.64 -27.28 17.33
N GLU A 120 9.84 -27.54 16.81
CA GLU A 120 10.23 -27.12 15.47
C GLU A 120 9.38 -27.79 14.39
N ARG A 121 9.10 -29.08 14.55
CA ARG A 121 8.23 -29.82 13.63
C ARG A 121 6.78 -29.32 13.67
N CYS A 122 6.27 -28.99 14.86
CA CYS A 122 4.92 -28.45 15.03
C CYS A 122 4.77 -27.09 14.33
N PHE A 123 5.75 -26.19 14.52
CA PHE A 123 5.75 -24.88 13.86
C PHE A 123 5.98 -24.98 12.34
N ALA A 124 6.74 -25.97 11.87
CA ALA A 124 6.91 -26.24 10.44
C ALA A 124 5.61 -26.74 9.78
N GLU A 125 4.80 -27.54 10.49
CA GLU A 125 3.48 -27.96 10.00
C GLU A 125 2.45 -26.83 10.06
N LEU A 126 2.48 -25.98 11.10
CA LEU A 126 1.70 -24.74 11.17
C LEU A 126 1.99 -23.82 9.98
N GLU A 127 3.27 -23.64 9.65
CA GLU A 127 3.70 -22.86 8.48
C GLU A 127 3.19 -23.47 7.17
N LYS A 128 3.24 -24.80 7.02
CA LYS A 128 2.67 -25.48 5.85
C LYS A 128 1.14 -25.34 5.74
N LYS A 129 0.44 -25.38 6.88
CA LYS A 129 -1.02 -25.43 6.95
C LYS A 129 -1.66 -24.05 6.86
N HIS A 130 -1.08 -23.05 7.53
CA HIS A 130 -1.63 -21.71 7.67
C HIS A 130 -0.70 -20.61 7.11
N GLY A 131 0.49 -20.96 6.64
CA GLY A 131 1.48 -20.01 6.12
C GLY A 131 2.38 -19.41 7.21
N LEU A 132 3.40 -18.67 6.77
CA LEU A 132 4.38 -18.00 7.65
C LEU A 132 3.74 -16.99 8.62
N GLY A 133 2.60 -16.39 8.25
CA GLY A 133 1.90 -15.42 9.10
C GLY A 133 1.44 -16.00 10.43
N CYS A 134 0.89 -17.22 10.41
CA CYS A 134 0.46 -17.94 11.61
C CYS A 134 1.66 -18.34 12.48
N LYS A 135 2.74 -18.86 11.89
CA LYS A 135 3.95 -19.22 12.63
C LYS A 135 4.56 -18.01 13.36
N ASN A 136 4.71 -16.87 12.67
CA ASN A 136 5.33 -15.67 13.25
C ASN A 136 4.49 -15.03 14.36
N SER A 137 3.17 -15.25 14.39
CA SER A 137 2.29 -14.78 15.45
C SER A 137 2.27 -15.71 16.69
N CYS A 138 2.88 -16.90 16.58
CA CYS A 138 2.95 -17.87 17.68
C CYS A 138 4.17 -17.75 18.60
N PHE A 139 5.27 -17.20 18.08
CA PHE A 139 6.52 -17.04 18.80
C PHE A 139 6.44 -15.89 19.83
#